data_AF-A0A2G8HXT7-F1
#
_entry.id   AF-A0A2G8HXT7-F1
#
_cell.length_a   1.000
_cell.length_b   1.000
_cell.length_c   1.000
_cell.angle_alpha   90.00
_cell.angle_beta   90.00
_cell.angle_gamma   90.00
#
_symmetry.space_group_name_H-M   'P 1'
#
loop_
_entity.id
_entity.type
_entity.pdbx_description
1 polymer ?
#
loop_
_entity_poly.entity_id
_entity_poly.type
_entity_poly.pdbx_seq_one_letter_code
_entity_poly.pdbx_strand_id
1 'polypeptide(L)' 'MYICICKGITEEQLEQAIKPDAKPSDILKDLGVGDSCGICLIDAIEKMTLKKTAGLQEKKK' A
#
# COMPACT_ATOMS: atom_id res chain seq x y z
N MET A 1 6.03 -3.82 -9.20
CA MET A 1 6.43 -2.57 -9.90
C MET A 1 6.66 -1.46 -8.86
N TYR A 2 7.13 -0.27 -9.25
CA TYR A 2 7.21 0.88 -8.32
C TYR A 2 5.84 1.52 -8.15
N ILE A 3 5.39 1.64 -6.90
CA ILE A 3 4.17 2.38 -6.58
C ILE A 3 4.48 3.87 -6.36
N CYS A 4 5.65 4.22 -5.80
CA CYS A 4 6.09 5.61 -5.64
C CYS A 4 7.49 5.80 -6.24
N ILE A 5 7.58 6.52 -7.36
CA ILE A 5 8.85 6.76 -8.06
C ILE A 5 9.74 7.75 -7.27
N CYS A 6 9.16 8.81 -6.70
CA CYS A 6 9.91 9.84 -5.96
C CYS A 6 10.72 9.29 -4.78
N LYS A 7 10.24 8.20 -4.17
CA LYS A 7 10.87 7.56 -3.01
C LYS A 7 11.42 6.16 -3.33
N GLY A 8 11.31 5.70 -4.57
CA GLY A 8 11.73 4.34 -4.96
C GLY A 8 11.01 3.24 -4.18
N ILE A 9 9.71 3.42 -3.87
CA ILE A 9 8.94 2.44 -3.11
C ILE A 9 8.23 1.50 -4.08
N THR A 10 8.45 0.21 -3.89
CA THR A 10 7.83 -0.86 -4.66
C THR A 10 6.48 -1.25 -4.09
N GLU A 11 5.66 -1.83 -4.94
CA GLU A 11 4.41 -2.47 -4.54
C GLU A 11 4.62 -3.57 -3.50
N GLU A 12 5.70 -4.35 -3.62
CA GLU A 12 6.01 -5.42 -2.67
C GLU A 12 6.32 -4.86 -1.27
N GLN A 13 7.06 -3.76 -1.19
CA GLN A 13 7.31 -3.04 0.06
C GLN A 13 6.01 -2.49 0.66
N LEU A 14 5.12 -1.93 -0.17
CA LEU A 14 3.81 -1.47 0.29
C LEU A 14 2.99 -2.63 0.86
N GLU A 15 2.96 -3.77 0.17
CA GLU A 15 2.21 -4.95 0.58
C GLU A 15 2.75 -5.58 1.87
N GLN A 16 4.07 -5.63 2.04
CA GLN A 16 4.71 -6.10 3.27
C GLN A 16 4.44 -5.19 4.48
N ALA A 17 4.16 -3.91 4.25
CA ALA A 17 3.83 -2.96 5.30
C ALA A 17 2.36 -2.99 5.75
N ILE A 18 1.47 -3.66 4.99
CA ILE A 18 0.05 -3.76 5.35
C ILE A 18 -0.11 -4.61 6.60
N LYS A 19 -0.65 -4.00 7.66
CA LYS A 19 -1.00 -4.67 8.92
C LYS A 19 -2.52 -4.74 9.07
N PRO A 20 -3.08 -5.80 9.69
CA PRO A 20 -4.54 -6.00 9.78
C PRO A 20 -5.30 -4.82 10.41
N ASP A 21 -4.70 -4.19 11.43
CA ASP A 21 -5.32 -3.16 12.26
C ASP A 21 -4.81 -1.74 11.94
N ALA A 22 -3.90 -1.59 10.98
CA ALA A 22 -3.36 -0.29 10.62
C ALA A 22 -4.24 0.45 9.61
N LYS A 23 -4.37 1.76 9.76
CA LYS A 23 -5.04 2.59 8.76
C LYS A 23 -4.13 2.75 7.54
N PRO A 24 -4.68 2.77 6.32
CA PRO A 24 -3.89 2.98 5.11
C PRO A 24 -3.00 4.23 5.16
N SER A 25 -3.54 5.32 5.72
CA SER A 25 -2.80 6.57 5.90
C SER A 25 -1.53 6.42 6.74
N ASP A 26 -1.57 5.60 7.78
CA ASP A 26 -0.45 5.41 8.70
C ASP A 26 0.67 4.64 7.99
N ILE A 27 0.30 3.59 7.25
CA ILE A 27 1.25 2.79 6.46
C ILE A 27 1.90 3.62 5.35
N LEU A 28 1.12 4.41 4.62
CA LEU A 28 1.63 5.28 3.55
C LEU A 28 2.60 6.32 4.11
N LYS A 29 2.27 6.91 5.26
CA LYS A 29 3.13 7.88 5.95
C LYS A 29 4.42 7.23 6.45
N ASP A 30 4.36 6.04 7.03
CA ASP A 30 5.54 5.31 7.52
C ASP A 30 6.49 4.93 6.39
N LEU A 31 5.96 4.56 5.22
CA LEU A 31 6.75 4.28 4.02
C LEU A 31 7.24 5.54 3.30
N GLY A 32 6.59 6.69 3.52
CA GLY A 32 6.82 7.93 2.79
C GLY A 32 6.17 7.97 1.40
N VAL A 33 5.16 7.12 1.15
CA VAL A 33 4.42 7.11 -0.12
C VAL A 33 3.64 8.41 -0.25
N GLY A 34 3.94 9.19 -1.30
CA GLY A 34 3.25 10.44 -1.59
C GLY A 34 3.88 11.68 -0.96
N ASP A 35 4.94 11.54 -0.15
CA ASP A 35 5.62 12.64 0.55
C ASP A 35 6.28 13.69 -0.35
N SER A 36 6.34 13.45 -1.67
CA SER A 36 6.91 14.37 -2.64
C SER A 36 5.84 14.95 -3.57
N CYS A 37 5.57 14.31 -4.72
CA CYS A 37 4.58 14.84 -5.67
C CYS A 37 3.12 14.43 -5.38
N GLY A 38 2.90 13.43 -4.52
CA GLY A 38 1.57 12.94 -4.15
C GLY A 38 0.82 12.12 -5.22
N ILE A 39 1.29 12.06 -6.47
CA ILE A 39 0.55 11.46 -7.59
C ILE A 39 0.20 9.98 -7.34
N CYS A 40 1.08 9.24 -6.66
CA CYS A 40 0.89 7.82 -6.36
C CYS A 40 -0.10 7.50 -5.24
N LEU A 41 -0.64 8.51 -4.54
CA LEU A 41 -1.45 8.27 -3.34
C LEU A 41 -2.74 7.52 -3.65
N ILE A 42 -3.45 7.89 -4.73
CA ILE A 42 -4.70 7.24 -5.11
C ILE A 42 -4.45 5.78 -5.46
N ASP A 43 -3.47 5.51 -6.34
CA ASP A 43 -3.10 4.15 -6.75
C ASP A 43 -2.69 3.28 -5.54
N ALA A 44 -1.90 3.85 -4.62
CA ALA A 44 -1.46 3.13 -3.42
C ALA A 44 -2.65 2.78 -2.50
N ILE A 45 -3.60 3.71 -2.30
CA ILE A 45 -4.81 3.48 -1.48
C ILE A 45 -5.71 2.41 -2.11
N GLU A 46 -5.94 2.48 -3.42
CA GLU A 46 -6.73 1.48 -4.15
C GLU A 46 -6.10 0.08 -4.00
N LYS A 47 -4.78 -0.02 -4.18
CA LYS A 47 -4.06 -1.29 -4.06
C LYS A 47 -4.15 -1.89 -2.66
N MET A 48 -4.02 -1.07 -1.62
CA MET A 48 -4.19 -1.50 -0.23
C MET A 48 -5.62 -1.97 0.07
N THR A 49 -6.61 -1.32 -0.52
CA THR A 49 -8.03 -1.67 -0.35
C THR A 49 -8.36 -2.99 -1.04
N LEU A 50 -7.87 -3.21 -2.26
CA LEU A 50 -8.04 -4.45 -3.01
C LEU A 50 -7.43 -5.67 -2.28
N LYS A 51 -6.24 -5.51 -1.68
CA LYS A 51 -5.58 -6.57 -0.89
C LYS A 51 -6.35 -6.96 0.36
N LYS A 52 -7.02 -6.00 1.03
CA LYS A 52 -7.86 -6.30 2.20
C LYS A 52 -9.02 -7.25 1.85
N THR A 53 -9.53 -7.15 0.62
CA THR A 53 -10.61 -8.01 0.10
C THR A 53 -10.08 -9.37 -0.40
N ALA A 54 -8.88 -9.40 -0.97
CA ALA A 54 -8.25 -10.63 -1.47
C ALA A 54 -7.73 -11.54 -0.34
N GLY A 55 -7.28 -10.99 0.79
CA GLY A 55 -6.82 -11.76 1.95
C GLY A 55 -7.90 -12.61 2.65
N LEU A 56 -9.20 -12.38 2.37
CA LEU A 56 -10.28 -13.27 2.79
C LEU A 56 -10.46 -14.50 1.88
N GLN A 57 -9.86 -14.53 0.69
CA GLN A 57 -10.05 -15.62 -0.27
C GLN A 57 -9.01 -16.74 -0.15
N GLU A 58 -7.82 -16.48 0.43
CA GLU A 58 -6.78 -17.50 0.59
C GLU A 58 -6.95 -18.41 1.83
N LYS A 59 -7.85 -18.09 2.76
CA LYS A 59 -8.16 -18.95 3.93
C LYS A 59 -9.31 -19.96 3.70
N LYS A 60 -9.78 -20.13 2.47
CA LYS A 60 -10.94 -21.00 2.16
C LYS A 60 -10.61 -22.24 1.30
N LYS A 61 -9.35 -22.68 1.26
CA LYS A 61 -9.01 -23.95 0.60
C LYS A 61 -8.31 -24.90 1.55
#